data_AF-Z9JF49-F1
#
_entry.id   AF-Z9JF49-F1
#
_cell.length_a   1.000
_cell.length_b   1.000
_cell.length_c   1.000
_cell.angle_alpha   90.00
_cell.angle_beta   90.00
_cell.angle_gamma   90.00
#
_symmetry.space_group_name_H-M   'P 1'
#
loop_
_entity.id
_entity.type
_entity.pdbx_description
1 polymer ?
#
loop_
_entity_poly.entity_id
_entity_poly.type
_entity_poly.pdbx_seq_one_letter_code
_entity_poly.pdbx_strand_id
1 'polypeptide(L)'
;MSDTLRVFDSQVLTDDQIKNYAQQLSGNAPLKEVKHGLYTAKCDDGTILHLRALTPSPKKWNKARWAIYILNSPSLTPVANRKSVELKFR
;
A
#
# COMPACT_ATOMS: atom_id res chain seq x y z
N MET A 1 -13.58 -20.97 6.83
CA MET A 1 -12.95 -20.08 5.84
C MET A 1 -12.25 -18.98 6.62
N SER A 2 -10.93 -18.95 6.63
CA SER A 2 -10.16 -17.99 7.42
C SER A 2 -9.94 -16.72 6.61
N ASP A 3 -10.87 -15.78 6.73
CA ASP A 3 -10.66 -14.40 6.30
C ASP A 3 -9.56 -13.79 7.16
N THR A 4 -8.33 -13.80 6.66
CA THR A 4 -7.21 -13.18 7.38
C THR A 4 -7.23 -11.69 7.11
N LEU A 5 -8.19 -10.98 7.70
CA LEU A 5 -8.17 -9.53 7.78
C LEU A 5 -7.14 -9.15 8.86
N ARG A 6 -5.87 -9.00 8.48
CA ARG A 6 -4.86 -8.38 9.35
C ARG A 6 -5.17 -6.88 9.46
N VAL A 7 -5.99 -6.53 10.43
CA VAL A 7 -6.19 -5.15 10.85
C VAL A 7 -4.96 -4.75 11.65
N PHE A 8 -3.97 -4.16 10.99
CA PHE A 8 -2.96 -3.38 11.71
C PHE A 8 -3.67 -2.16 12.28
N ASP A 9 -3.58 -1.96 13.59
CA ASP A 9 -4.04 -0.74 14.24
C ASP A 9 -3.13 0.41 13.77
N SER A 10 -3.42 0.92 12.57
CA SER A 10 -2.54 1.83 11.83
C SER A 10 -2.23 3.13 12.57
N GLN A 11 -2.95 3.41 13.66
CA GLN A 11 -2.73 4.55 14.55
C GLN A 11 -1.33 4.57 15.19
N VAL A 12 -0.60 3.44 15.21
CA VAL A 12 0.71 3.33 15.88
C VAL A 12 1.88 3.16 14.88
N LEU A 13 1.61 3.00 13.58
CA LEU A 13 2.69 2.83 12.60
C LEU A 13 3.35 4.18 12.27
N THR A 14 4.66 4.23 12.46
CA THR A 14 5.52 5.31 11.97
C THR A 14 5.62 5.29 10.44
N ASP A 15 5.96 6.43 9.86
CA ASP A 15 6.15 6.56 8.40
C ASP A 15 7.18 5.55 7.87
N ASP A 16 8.26 5.31 8.61
CA ASP A 16 9.29 4.32 8.24
C ASP A 16 8.78 2.88 8.32
N GLN A 17 7.94 2.55 9.31
CA GLN A 17 7.30 1.23 9.36
C GLN A 17 6.34 1.02 8.18
N ILE A 18 5.62 2.06 7.75
CA ILE A 18 4.75 1.99 6.58
C ILE A 18 5.58 1.80 5.30
N LYS A 19 6.70 2.52 5.15
CA LYS A 19 7.63 2.34 4.04
C LYS A 19 8.25 0.94 4.02
N ASN A 20 8.69 0.44 5.17
CA ASN A 20 9.23 -0.91 5.32
C ASN A 20 8.19 -1.98 4.98
N TYR A 21 6.95 -1.79 5.42
CA TYR A 21 5.85 -2.69 5.06
C TYR A 21 5.58 -2.68 3.54
N ALA A 22 5.58 -1.50 2.91
CA ALA A 22 5.47 -1.40 1.45
C ALA A 22 6.63 -2.10 0.71
N GLN A 23 7.86 -2.03 1.25
CA GLN A 23 9.03 -2.75 0.72
C GLN A 23 8.91 -4.27 0.90
N GLN A 24 8.34 -4.74 2.00
CA GLN A 24 8.06 -6.17 2.19
C GLN A 24 7.03 -6.69 1.18
N LEU A 25 5.99 -5.89 0.90
CA LEU A 25 4.97 -6.23 -0.10
C LEU A 25 5.51 -6.25 -1.53
N SER A 26 6.56 -5.49 -1.85
CA SER A 26 7.22 -5.54 -3.15
C SER A 26 8.23 -6.69 -3.28
N GLY A 27 8.46 -7.47 -2.22
CA GLY A 27 9.39 -8.59 -2.22
C GLY A 27 10.81 -8.15 -2.60
N ASN A 28 11.38 -8.79 -3.62
CA ASN A 28 12.71 -8.47 -4.13
C ASN A 28 12.74 -7.17 -4.95
N ALA A 29 11.59 -6.66 -5.40
CA ALA A 29 11.56 -5.43 -6.17
C ALA A 29 11.82 -4.23 -5.23
N PRO A 30 12.82 -3.39 -5.54
CA PRO A 30 13.14 -2.24 -4.72
C PRO A 30 12.04 -1.16 -4.85
N LEU A 31 11.57 -0.68 -3.71
CA LEU A 31 10.65 0.45 -3.63
C LEU A 31 11.43 1.75 -3.79
N LYS A 32 11.29 2.41 -4.94
CA LYS A 32 12.06 3.61 -5.30
C LYS A 32 11.21 4.87 -5.18
N GLU A 33 11.77 5.93 -4.62
CA GLU A 33 11.15 7.26 -4.65
C GLU A 33 11.24 7.85 -6.05
N VAL A 34 10.10 8.12 -6.68
CA VAL A 34 10.06 8.71 -8.03
C VAL A 34 9.72 10.20 -8.00
N LYS A 35 9.08 10.65 -6.91
CA LYS A 35 8.88 12.05 -6.55
C LYS A 35 8.65 12.11 -5.05
N HIS A 36 8.85 13.29 -4.46
CA HIS A 36 8.67 13.47 -3.02
C HIS A 36 7.32 12.90 -2.53
N GLY A 37 7.38 11.92 -1.63
CA GLY A 37 6.20 11.27 -1.07
C GLY A 37 5.45 10.32 -2.02
N LEU A 38 6.06 9.90 -3.14
CA LEU A 38 5.57 8.80 -3.97
C LEU A 38 6.71 7.82 -4.24
N TYR A 39 6.49 6.59 -3.79
CA TYR A 39 7.39 5.48 -4.02
C TYR A 39 6.70 4.42 -4.87
N THR A 40 7.46 3.80 -5.78
CA THR A 40 6.94 2.80 -6.70
C THR A 40 7.86 1.59 -6.79
N ALA A 41 7.26 0.41 -6.87
CA ALA A 41 7.94 -0.82 -7.21
C ALA A 41 7.17 -1.53 -8.33
N LYS A 42 7.90 -2.14 -9.25
CA LYS A 42 7.36 -3.06 -10.25
C LYS A 42 7.96 -4.43 -9.97
N CYS A 43 7.11 -5.36 -9.55
CA CYS A 43 7.50 -6.72 -9.22
C CYS A 43 7.61 -7.58 -10.50
N ASP A 44 8.37 -8.68 -10.40
CA ASP A 44 8.62 -9.58 -11.53
C ASP A 44 7.35 -10.26 -12.04
N ASP A 45 6.36 -10.45 -11.16
CA ASP A 45 5.04 -11.01 -11.48
C ASP A 45 4.09 -10.02 -12.17
N GLY A 46 4.56 -8.80 -12.45
CA GLY A 46 3.75 -7.73 -13.05
C GLY A 46 2.91 -6.93 -12.05
N THR A 47 2.97 -7.25 -10.76
CA THR A 47 2.37 -6.44 -9.70
C THR A 47 3.05 -5.06 -9.67
N ILE A 48 2.24 -4.01 -9.56
CA ILE A 48 2.73 -2.64 -9.38
C ILE A 48 2.30 -2.15 -8.00
N LEU A 49 3.26 -1.69 -7.21
CA LEU A 49 3.04 -1.11 -5.90
C LEU A 49 3.30 0.39 -5.94
N HIS A 50 2.38 1.17 -5.37
CA HIS A 50 2.55 2.60 -5.15
C HIS A 50 2.32 2.95 -3.69
N LEU A 51 3.32 3.50 -3.02
CA LEU A 51 3.17 4.10 -1.70
C LEU A 51 3.13 5.62 -1.87
N ARG A 52 2.01 6.24 -1.47
CA ARG A 52 1.76 7.67 -1.64
C ARG A 52 1.49 8.34 -0.29
N ALA A 53 2.23 9.40 -0.01
CA ALA A 53 1.94 10.34 1.05
C ALA A 53 0.66 11.10 0.71
N LEU A 54 -0.25 11.16 1.66
CA LEU A 54 -1.51 11.89 1.57
C LEU A 54 -1.39 13.14 2.43
N THR A 55 -1.95 14.24 1.94
CA THR A 55 -2.18 15.41 2.78
C THR A 55 -3.46 15.14 3.58
N PRO A 56 -3.37 14.94 4.91
CA PRO A 56 -4.56 14.76 5.72
C PRO A 56 -5.44 16.01 5.59
N SER A 57 -6.70 15.82 5.23
CA SER A 57 -7.63 16.94 5.08
C SER A 57 -8.46 17.08 6.35
N PRO A 58 -8.39 18.20 7.08
CA PRO A 58 -9.21 18.41 8.27
C PRO A 58 -10.71 18.48 7.96
N LYS A 59 -11.10 18.69 6.70
CA LYS A 59 -12.50 18.72 6.23
C LYS A 59 -13.06 17.34 5.84
N LYS A 60 -12.23 16.29 5.79
CA LYS A 60 -12.69 14.92 5.48
C LYS A 60 -12.44 14.03 6.69
N TRP A 61 -13.30 13.04 6.93
CA TRP A 61 -13.10 12.01 7.98
C TRP A 61 -11.87 11.11 7.75
N ASN A 62 -11.00 11.44 6.79
CA ASN A 62 -9.84 10.64 6.41
C ASN A 62 -8.56 11.24 6.98
N LYS A 63 -8.17 10.74 8.16
CA LYS A 63 -6.88 11.05 8.82
C LYS A 63 -5.68 10.31 8.19
N ALA A 64 -5.87 9.65 7.05
CA ALA A 64 -4.80 8.86 6.44
C ALA A 64 -3.62 9.74 6.02
N ARG A 65 -2.42 9.36 6.44
CA ARG A 65 -1.12 9.95 6.09
C ARG A 65 -0.49 9.26 4.88
N TRP A 66 -0.76 7.97 4.71
CA TRP A 66 -0.20 7.16 3.62
C TRP A 66 -1.25 6.24 3.01
N ALA A 67 -1.09 5.96 1.71
CA ALA A 67 -1.84 4.93 1.01
C ALA A 67 -0.91 4.03 0.19
N ILE A 68 -1.13 2.71 0.27
CA ILE A 68 -0.51 1.73 -0.63
C ILE A 68 -1.55 1.29 -1.65
N TYR A 69 -1.24 1.42 -2.93
CA TYR A 69 -1.99 0.84 -4.03
C TYR A 69 -1.24 -0.38 -4.55
N ILE A 70 -1.94 -1.51 -4.64
CA ILE A 70 -1.45 -2.74 -5.27
C ILE A 70 -2.28 -2.94 -6.53
N LEU A 71 -1.62 -2.94 -7.68
CA LEU A 71 -2.27 -2.98 -8.99
C LEU A 71 -1.75 -4.19 -9.76
N ASN A 72 -2.62 -4.75 -10.62
CA ASN A 72 -2.24 -5.78 -11.60
C ASN A 72 -1.55 -7.02 -10.98
N SER A 73 -1.89 -7.36 -9.74
CA SER A 73 -1.33 -8.54 -9.09
C SER A 73 -2.06 -9.80 -9.54
N PRO A 74 -1.35 -10.84 -10.02
CA PRO A 74 -1.96 -12.13 -10.37
C PRO A 74 -2.71 -12.77 -9.20
N SER A 75 -2.30 -12.47 -7.96
CA SER A 75 -2.95 -12.96 -6.73
C SER A 75 -4.30 -12.32 -6.43
N LEU A 76 -4.58 -11.14 -6.99
CA LEU A 76 -5.84 -10.40 -6.79
C LEU A 76 -6.93 -10.76 -7.81
N THR A 77 -6.54 -11.16 -9.02
CA THR A 77 -7.48 -11.55 -10.08
C THR A 77 -8.44 -12.70 -9.69
N PRO A 78 -7.98 -13.79 -9.05
CA PRO A 78 -8.85 -14.88 -8.61
C PRO A 78 -9.76 -14.47 -7.44
N VAL A 79 -9.37 -13.48 -6.65
CA VAL A 79 -10.06 -13.05 -5.43
C VAL A 79 -10.90 -11.82 -5.75
N ALA A 80 -12.18 -12.05 -6.07
CA ALA A 80 -13.20 -11.02 -6.24
C ALA A 80 -13.09 -10.11 -7.49
N ASN A 81 -12.45 -10.57 -8.58
CA ASN A 81 -12.29 -9.80 -9.84
C ASN A 81 -11.69 -8.39 -9.61
N ARG A 82 -10.90 -8.22 -8.54
CA ARG A 82 -10.36 -6.92 -8.16
C ARG A 82 -9.09 -6.64 -8.98
N LYS A 83 -9.10 -5.52 -9.69
CA LYS A 83 -7.94 -5.03 -10.46
C LYS A 83 -6.91 -4.30 -9.58
N SER A 84 -7.32 -3.91 -8.37
CA SER A 84 -6.52 -3.11 -7.45
C SER A 84 -6.98 -3.25 -6.00
N VAL A 85 -6.04 -3.09 -5.07
CA VAL A 85 -6.30 -2.94 -3.63
C VAL A 85 -5.69 -1.62 -3.14
N GLU A 86 -6.40 -0.93 -2.25
CA GLU A 86 -5.92 0.27 -1.56
C GLU A 86 -5.87 0.01 -0.05
N LEU A 87 -4.72 0.24 0.57
CA LEU A 87 -4.53 0.20 2.03
C LEU A 87 -4.22 1.61 2.52
N LYS A 88 -5.00 2.12 3.48
CA LYS A 88 -4.84 3.47 4.04
C LYS A 88 -4.37 3.40 5.48
N PHE A 89 -3.38 4.23 5.83
CA PHE A 89 -2.76 4.29 7.17
C PHE A 89 -3.02 5.66 7.79
N ARG A 90 -3.61 5.68 8.99
CA ARG A 90 -3.93 6.89 9.75
C ARG A 90 -2.77 7.35 10.62
#